data_AF-E8WUM5-F1
#
_entry.id   AF-E8WUM5-F1
#
_cell.length_a   1.000
_cell.length_b   1.000
_cell.length_c   1.000
_cell.angle_alpha   90.00
_cell.angle_beta   90.00
_cell.angle_gamma   90.00
#
_symmetry.space_group_name_H-M   'P 1'
#
loop_
_entity.id
_entity.type
_entity.pdbx_description
1 polymer ?
#
loop_
_entity_poly.entity_id
_entity_poly.type
_entity_poly.pdbx_seq_one_letter_code
_entity_poly.pdbx_strand_id
1 'polypeptide(L)'
;MDHQYSIINQCLQLLKQSDLPTIKKLRVEIQLIQMKRLLLNDSLTNEMIKGSCGEDVFEGLLSQMRRICGEGYQGEALTDLMERIGGMLTVLGGEHAHH
;
A
#
# COMPACT_ATOMS: atom_id res chain seq x y z
N MET A 1 8.59 -8.73 -13.22
CA MET A 1 7.45 -8.49 -12.31
C MET A 1 7.51 -7.03 -11.92
N ASP A 2 6.37 -6.32 -11.93
CA ASP A 2 6.31 -4.91 -11.57
C ASP A 2 6.86 -4.68 -10.15
N HIS A 3 7.75 -3.71 -9.99
CA HIS A 3 8.44 -3.39 -8.73
C HIS A 3 7.43 -3.07 -7.62
N GLN A 4 6.33 -2.42 -7.99
CA GLN A 4 5.25 -2.04 -7.09
C GLN A 4 4.53 -3.26 -6.50
N TYR A 5 4.34 -4.34 -7.27
CA TYR A 5 3.81 -5.60 -6.73
C TYR A 5 4.76 -6.24 -5.74
N SER A 6 6.06 -6.19 -6.01
CA SER A 6 7.08 -6.69 -5.10
C SER A 6 6.99 -5.97 -3.76
N ILE A 7 6.88 -4.64 -3.79
CA ILE A 7 6.72 -3.81 -2.60
C ILE A 7 5.44 -4.16 -1.83
N ILE A 8 4.28 -4.24 -2.49
CA ILE A 8 3.03 -4.59 -1.80
C ILE A 8 3.13 -5.97 -1.15
N ASN A 9 3.73 -6.95 -1.83
CA ASN A 9 3.94 -8.28 -1.27
C ASN A 9 4.87 -8.25 -0.03
N GLN A 10 5.93 -7.44 -0.06
CA GLN A 10 6.80 -7.24 1.10
C GLN A 10 6.03 -6.60 2.27
N CYS A 11 5.20 -5.58 2.01
CA CYS A 11 4.34 -4.98 3.03
C CYS A 11 3.39 -6.01 3.66
N LEU A 12 2.77 -6.88 2.85
CA LEU A 12 1.91 -7.96 3.35
C LEU A 12 2.68 -8.97 4.22
N GLN A 13 3.93 -9.29 3.87
CA GLN A 13 4.78 -10.18 4.66
C GLN A 13 5.16 -9.55 6.01
N LEU A 14 5.60 -8.28 6.00
CA LEU A 14 5.90 -7.52 7.22
C LEU A 14 4.68 -7.45 8.14
N LEU A 15 3.53 -7.16 7.55
CA LEU A 15 2.28 -7.10 8.28
C LEU A 15 2.02 -8.43 8.97
N LYS A 16 2.06 -9.57 8.26
CA LYS A 16 1.83 -10.90 8.83
C LYS A 16 2.72 -11.22 10.02
N GLN A 17 3.99 -10.81 9.97
CA GLN A 17 5.00 -11.06 10.99
C GLN A 17 4.94 -10.09 12.18
N SER A 18 4.25 -8.95 12.04
CA SER A 18 4.13 -7.93 13.10
C SER A 18 3.22 -8.36 14.26
N ASP A 19 3.46 -7.79 15.44
CA ASP A 19 2.60 -7.93 16.63
C ASP A 19 1.46 -6.91 16.69
N LEU A 20 1.07 -6.35 15.53
CA LEU A 20 -0.01 -5.37 15.46
C LEU A 20 -1.36 -5.99 15.87
N PRO A 21 -2.26 -5.20 16.49
CA PRO A 21 -3.60 -5.68 16.84
C PRO A 21 -4.34 -6.24 15.62
N THR A 22 -4.93 -7.43 15.76
CA THR A 22 -5.54 -8.21 14.66
C THR A 22 -6.50 -7.39 13.79
N ILE A 23 -7.37 -6.58 14.40
CA ILE A 23 -8.34 -5.75 13.67
C ILE A 23 -7.63 -4.72 12.78
N LYS A 24 -6.59 -4.06 13.31
CA LYS A 24 -5.80 -3.07 12.57
C LYS A 24 -5.01 -3.74 11.45
N LYS A 25 -4.43 -4.91 11.73
CA LYS A 25 -3.74 -5.78 10.78
C LYS A 25 -4.63 -6.11 9.58
N LEU A 26 -5.83 -6.62 9.83
CA LEU A 26 -6.79 -6.95 8.77
C LEU A 26 -7.16 -5.74 7.92
N ARG A 27 -7.34 -4.57 8.54
CA ARG A 27 -7.70 -3.36 7.80
C ARG A 27 -6.58 -2.91 6.86
N VAL A 28 -5.33 -2.92 7.30
CA VAL A 28 -4.16 -2.64 6.43
C VAL A 28 -4.03 -3.70 5.33
N GLU A 29 -4.22 -4.97 5.66
CA GLU A 29 -4.15 -6.09 4.70
C GLU A 29 -5.17 -5.91 3.56
N ILE A 30 -6.42 -5.59 3.91
CA ILE A 30 -7.48 -5.33 2.92
C ILE A 30 -7.07 -4.17 2.00
N GLN A 31 -6.56 -3.07 2.55
CA GLN A 31 -6.16 -1.91 1.75
C GLN A 31 -5.00 -2.26 0.80
N LEU A 32 -3.98 -2.99 1.26
CA LEU A 32 -2.87 -3.44 0.41
C LEU A 32 -3.32 -4.41 -0.70
N ILE A 33 -4.27 -5.30 -0.40
CA ILE A 33 -4.89 -6.20 -1.40
C ILE A 33 -5.69 -5.39 -2.43
N GLN A 34 -6.42 -4.36 -2.00
CA GLN A 34 -7.14 -3.46 -2.90
C GLN A 34 -6.18 -2.72 -3.82
N MET A 35 -5.07 -2.18 -3.31
CA MET A 35 -4.05 -1.54 -4.14
C MET A 35 -3.50 -2.51 -5.17
N LYS A 36 -3.19 -3.74 -4.74
CA LYS A 36 -2.71 -4.80 -5.65
C LYS A 36 -3.69 -5.09 -6.77
N ARG A 37 -5.00 -5.13 -6.46
CA ARG A 37 -6.05 -5.34 -7.47
C ARG A 37 -6.16 -4.17 -8.43
N LEU A 38 -6.14 -2.94 -7.93
CA LEU A 38 -6.20 -1.74 -8.76
C LEU A 38 -5.01 -1.69 -9.73
N LEU A 39 -3.79 -1.91 -9.24
CA LEU A 39 -2.61 -1.98 -10.11
C LEU A 39 -2.73 -3.09 -11.18
N LEU A 40 -3.31 -4.25 -10.84
CA LEU A 40 -3.54 -5.33 -11.81
C LEU A 40 -4.55 -4.94 -12.88
N ASN A 41 -5.62 -4.26 -12.48
CA ASN A 41 -6.66 -3.80 -13.41
C ASN A 41 -6.15 -2.65 -14.29
N ASP A 42 -5.38 -1.71 -13.74
CA ASP A 42 -4.76 -0.60 -14.47
C ASP A 42 -3.58 -1.01 -15.35
N SER A 43 -3.01 -2.20 -15.15
CA SER A 43 -1.99 -2.70 -16.10
C SER A 43 -2.52 -2.91 -17.53
N LEU A 44 -3.85 -2.88 -17.71
CA LEU A 44 -4.53 -2.83 -19.01
C LEU A 44 -4.66 -1.39 -19.57
N THR A 45 -4.48 -0.36 -18.71
CA THR A 45 -4.65 1.07 -18.99
C THR A 45 -3.55 1.92 -18.34
N ASN A 46 -2.47 2.11 -19.10
CA ASN A 46 -1.66 3.33 -19.15
C ASN A 46 -0.39 3.53 -18.29
N GLU A 47 0.52 4.24 -18.96
CA GLU A 47 1.91 4.60 -18.64
C GLU A 47 2.10 5.62 -17.49
N MET A 48 1.03 6.09 -16.83
CA MET A 48 1.13 7.14 -15.81
C MET A 48 1.81 6.70 -14.51
N ILE A 49 1.73 5.41 -14.16
CA ILE A 49 2.33 4.86 -12.93
C ILE A 49 3.82 4.51 -13.12
N LYS A 50 4.33 4.47 -14.36
CA LYS A 50 5.72 4.13 -14.71
C LYS A 50 6.72 5.30 -14.61
N GLY A 51 6.27 6.49 -14.18
CA GLY A 51 7.17 7.59 -13.86
C GLY A 51 7.81 7.43 -12.46
N SER A 52 9.03 7.95 -12.26
CA SER A 52 9.79 7.79 -11.00
C SER A 52 9.00 8.22 -9.74
N CYS A 53 8.03 9.14 -9.89
CA CYS A 53 7.15 9.59 -8.82
C CYS A 53 6.30 8.46 -8.22
N GLY A 54 5.88 7.47 -9.02
CA GLY A 54 5.13 6.32 -8.54
C GLY A 54 5.97 5.41 -7.66
N GLU A 55 7.17 5.05 -8.13
CA GLU A 55 8.09 4.14 -7.43
C GLU A 55 8.54 4.70 -6.08
N ASP A 56 8.88 5.99 -6.01
CA ASP A 56 9.30 6.66 -4.77
C ASP A 56 8.20 6.61 -3.68
N VAL A 57 6.93 6.69 -4.08
CA VAL A 57 5.80 6.63 -3.14
C VAL A 57 5.65 5.22 -2.56
N PHE A 58 5.79 4.18 -3.39
CA PHE A 58 5.74 2.79 -2.92
C PHE A 58 6.95 2.45 -2.03
N GLU A 59 8.15 2.91 -2.36
CA GLU A 59 9.32 2.75 -1.48
C GLU A 59 9.12 3.45 -0.14
N GLY A 60 8.53 4.66 -0.15
CA GLY A 60 8.14 5.37 1.06
C GLY A 60 7.13 4.59 1.92
N LEU A 61 6.16 3.92 1.29
CA LEU A 61 5.21 3.03 1.95
C LEU A 61 5.93 1.84 2.63
N LEU A 62 6.84 1.18 1.90
CA LEU A 62 7.62 0.05 2.42
C LEU A 62 8.47 0.44 3.61
N SER A 63 9.13 1.60 3.54
CA SER A 63 9.94 2.12 4.64
C SER A 63 9.11 2.37 5.90
N GLN A 64 7.92 2.97 5.77
CA GLN A 64 7.02 3.19 6.89
C GLN A 64 6.50 1.87 7.49
N MET A 65 6.13 0.92 6.63
CA MET A 65 5.72 -0.42 7.05
C MET A 65 6.81 -1.15 7.84
N ARG A 66 8.06 -1.12 7.38
CA ARG A 66 9.20 -1.71 8.10
C ARG A 66 9.37 -1.11 9.48
N ARG A 67 9.27 0.22 9.58
CA ARG A 67 9.38 0.93 10.86
C ARG A 67 8.25 0.53 11.83
N ILE A 68 6.99 0.62 11.39
CA ILE A 68 5.83 0.33 12.23
C ILE A 68 5.77 -1.16 12.62
N CYS A 69 6.12 -2.07 11.71
CA CYS A 69 6.11 -3.50 12.00
C CYS A 69 7.33 -3.95 12.83
N GLY A 70 8.44 -3.22 12.79
CA GLY A 70 9.69 -3.57 13.47
C GLY A 70 9.92 -2.90 14.84
N GLU A 71 9.44 -1.68 15.04
CA GLU A 71 9.64 -0.91 16.28
C GLU A 71 8.51 -1.11 17.32
N GLY A 72 7.52 -1.96 17.00
CA GLY A 72 6.33 -2.18 17.84
C GLY A 72 5.19 -1.20 17.55
N TYR A 73 4.01 -1.49 18.11
CA TYR A 73 2.77 -0.78 17.79
C TYR A 73 2.81 0.71 18.19
N GLN A 74 2.92 1.59 17.20
CA GLN A 74 2.73 3.03 17.31
C GLN A 74 1.36 3.39 16.70
N GLY A 75 0.34 3.57 17.54
CA GLY A 75 -1.06 3.71 17.08
C GLY A 75 -1.31 4.91 16.17
N GLU A 76 -0.63 6.04 16.42
CA GLU A 76 -0.68 7.25 15.58
C GLU A 76 -0.02 7.00 14.22
N ALA A 77 1.23 6.50 14.21
CA ALA A 77 1.95 6.18 12.98
C ALA A 77 1.22 5.15 12.11
N LEU A 78 0.53 4.17 12.72
CA LEU A 78 -0.31 3.23 11.98
C LEU A 78 -1.55 3.91 11.38
N THR A 79 -2.14 4.87 12.07
CA THR A 79 -3.30 5.61 11.57
C THR A 79 -2.90 6.48 10.37
N ASP A 80 -1.78 7.20 10.46
CA ASP A 80 -1.23 7.99 9.37
C ASP A 80 -0.91 7.12 8.14
N LEU A 81 -0.34 5.94 8.37
CA LEU A 81 -0.08 4.97 7.32
C LEU A 81 -1.38 4.53 6.63
N MET A 82 -2.44 4.24 7.38
CA MET A 82 -3.73 3.82 6.85
C MET A 82 -4.41 4.92 6.03
N GLU A 83 -4.28 6.18 6.46
CA GLU A 83 -4.77 7.34 5.71
C GLU A 83 -3.99 7.53 4.42
N ARG A 84 -2.66 7.41 4.46
CA ARG A 84 -1.80 7.48 3.27
C ARG A 84 -2.16 6.40 2.26
N ILE A 85 -2.31 5.16 2.70
CA ILE A 85 -2.76 4.05 1.84
C ILE A 85 -4.16 4.34 1.27
N GLY A 86 -5.07 4.90 2.08
CA GLY A 86 -6.39 5.33 1.65
C GLY A 86 -6.33 6.37 0.53
N GLY A 87 -5.49 7.39 0.67
CA GLY A 87 -5.26 8.39 -0.37
C GLY A 87 -4.73 7.78 -1.67
N MET A 88 -3.77 6.84 -1.57
CA MET A 88 -3.26 6.11 -2.74
C MET A 88 -4.36 5.29 -3.42
N LEU A 89 -5.22 4.61 -2.66
CA LEU A 89 -6.37 3.89 -3.21
C LEU A 89 -7.35 4.82 -3.92
N THR A 90 -7.57 6.04 -3.41
CA THR A 90 -8.42 7.03 -4.09
C THR A 90 -7.80 7.50 -5.39
N VAL A 91 -6.49 7.73 -5.44
CA VAL A 91 -5.81 8.11 -6.70
C VAL A 91 -5.88 6.97 -7.72
N LEU A 92 -5.56 5.74 -7.30
CA LEU A 92 -5.62 4.56 -8.17
C LEU A 92 -7.05 4.17 -8.60
N GLY A 93 -8.05 4.43 -7.76
CA GLY A 93 -9.45 4.10 -8.04
C GLY A 93 -10.24 5.22 -8.72
N GLY A 94 -9.78 6.47 -8.62
CA GLY A 94 -10.47 7.67 -9.08
C GLY A 94 -10.60 7.79 -10.60
N GLU A 95 -9.69 7.15 -11.35
CA GLU A 95 -9.75 7.14 -12.82
C GLU A 95 -10.84 6.20 -13.38
N HIS A 96 -11.42 5.31 -12.56
CA HIS A 96 -12.48 4.40 -13.00
C HIS A 96 -13.91 5.02 -12.97
N ALA A 97 -14.09 6.22 -12.42
CA ALA A 97 -15.43 6.83 -12.28
C ALA A 97 -15.84 7.73 -13.46
N HIS A 98 -15.01 7.84 -14.50
CA HIS A 98 -15.18 8.79 -15.62
C HIS A 98 -15.34 8.13 -17.00
N HIS A 99 -15.79 6.87 -17.06
CA HIS A 99 -16.07 6.17 -18.32
C HIS A 99 -17.46 5.53 -18.33
#